data_AF-A0A3E0Q3X9-F1
#
_entry.id   AF-A0A3E0Q3X9-F1
#
_cell.length_a   1.000
_cell.length_b   1.000
_cell.length_c   1.000
_cell.angle_alpha   90.00
_cell.angle_beta   90.00
_cell.angle_gamma   90.00
#
_symmetry.space_group_name_H-M   'P 1'
#
loop_
_entity.id
_entity.type
_entity.pdbx_description
1 polymer ?
#
loop_
_entity_poly.entity_id
_entity_poly.type
_entity_poly.pdbx_seq_one_letter_code
_entity_poly.pdbx_strand_id
1 'polypeptide(L)'
;MPQVERPKEDTIDGAINGSATSVDVDNPDLWARGDILEFASTADTAGEQVIVDGVSGSTLTIRRAYNGTTAASQSDGAVVRKNPDFSELDINDLINEVVDMELADHVWSWHSGTITYSQATETYALPAYIYDVWRIFQYDLNGEAGYHDLPETAWQVKQQMPTAIVANEYSVHLRQDAVYDPSDTVYYTGLRRPNSADLANLDTRLEPLIVWGVLGKAAPRLRAFGLRRNPPRQDTSRSADTSDVYRLGMQEFLRLRTSHEKVLRSEVQQPKRFVPRQRRRRI
;
A
#
# COMPACT_ATOMS: atom_id res chain seq x y z
N MET A 1 15.72 28.44 -5.86
CA MET A 1 14.65 27.44 -6.06
C MET A 1 13.32 28.15 -5.86
N PRO A 2 12.33 27.98 -6.75
CA PRO A 2 10.98 28.49 -6.48
C PRO A 2 10.52 27.89 -5.15
N GLN A 3 10.03 28.75 -4.25
CA GLN A 3 9.38 28.27 -3.02
C GLN A 3 8.15 27.48 -3.47
N VAL A 4 8.13 26.19 -3.14
CA VAL A 4 6.91 25.38 -3.32
C VAL A 4 5.91 25.93 -2.31
N GLU A 5 4.91 26.68 -2.80
CA GLU A 5 3.85 27.20 -1.96
C GLU A 5 3.03 26.01 -1.47
N ARG A 6 2.96 25.83 -0.15
CA ARG A 6 2.08 24.83 0.45
C ARG A 6 0.63 25.24 0.17
N PRO A 7 -0.31 24.29 0.09
CA PRO A 7 -1.73 24.61 0.07
C PRO A 7 -2.05 25.57 1.22
N LYS A 8 -2.89 26.57 0.96
CA LYS A 8 -3.34 27.46 2.04
C LYS A 8 -4.20 26.64 2.99
N GLU A 9 -3.93 26.78 4.28
CA GLU A 9 -4.65 26.08 5.33
C GLU A 9 -5.58 27.05 6.07
N ASP A 10 -6.70 26.51 6.54
CA ASP A 10 -7.68 27.17 7.40
C ASP A 10 -8.22 26.15 8.41
N THR A 11 -9.07 26.59 9.32
CA THR A 11 -9.75 25.73 10.30
C THR A 11 -11.25 25.98 10.27
N ILE A 12 -12.03 24.92 10.52
CA ILE A 12 -13.49 25.06 10.64
C ILE A 12 -13.86 25.49 12.07
N ASP A 13 -14.86 26.36 12.17
CA ASP A 13 -15.45 26.82 13.43
C ASP A 13 -16.79 26.10 13.62
N GLY A 14 -16.81 25.12 14.51
CA GLY A 14 -17.93 24.24 14.77
C GLY A 14 -17.87 22.89 14.04
N ALA A 15 -18.36 21.87 14.74
CA ALA A 15 -18.43 20.51 14.19
C ALA A 15 -19.52 20.39 13.12
N ILE A 16 -19.24 19.63 12.06
CA ILE A 16 -20.18 19.33 10.99
C ILE A 16 -20.37 17.82 10.83
N ASN A 17 -21.57 17.40 10.42
CA ASN A 17 -21.85 15.99 10.13
C ASN A 17 -21.76 15.70 8.62
N GLY A 18 -21.88 14.42 8.22
CA GLY A 18 -21.81 13.99 6.81
C GLY A 18 -22.93 14.52 5.89
N SER A 19 -23.94 15.23 6.43
CA SER A 19 -25.03 15.84 5.67
C SER A 19 -25.01 17.37 5.66
N ALA A 20 -24.01 17.99 6.30
CA ALA A 20 -23.94 19.44 6.42
C ALA A 20 -23.81 20.10 5.04
N THR A 21 -24.61 21.14 4.80
CA THR A 21 -24.61 21.95 3.58
C THR A 21 -23.87 23.28 3.73
N SER A 22 -23.37 23.54 4.94
CA SER A 22 -22.55 24.70 5.27
C SER A 22 -21.46 24.33 6.25
N VAL A 23 -20.40 25.13 6.26
CA VAL A 23 -19.32 25.07 7.24
C VAL A 23 -18.84 26.48 7.52
N ASP A 24 -18.64 26.80 8.79
CA ASP A 24 -18.02 28.07 9.17
C ASP A 24 -16.50 27.88 9.21
N VAL A 25 -15.75 28.88 8.75
CA VAL A 25 -14.29 28.86 8.71
C VAL A 25 -13.72 30.11 9.37
N ASP A 26 -12.52 29.98 9.93
CA ASP A 26 -11.86 31.09 10.64
C ASP A 26 -11.42 32.22 9.70
N ASN A 27 -11.07 31.91 8.44
CA ASN A 27 -10.54 32.89 7.49
C ASN A 27 -11.34 32.91 6.17
N PRO A 28 -12.57 33.46 6.13
CA PRO A 28 -13.44 33.43 4.95
C PRO A 28 -12.86 34.13 3.72
N ASP A 29 -12.00 35.14 3.90
CA ASP A 29 -11.33 35.84 2.81
C ASP A 29 -10.40 34.92 1.99
N LEU A 30 -10.03 33.76 2.55
CA LEU A 30 -9.30 32.74 1.81
C LEU A 30 -10.16 32.05 0.76
N TRP A 31 -11.49 32.09 0.82
CA TRP A 31 -12.38 31.22 0.06
C TRP A 31 -13.22 31.98 -0.96
N ALA A 32 -13.51 31.33 -2.07
CA ALA A 32 -14.41 31.80 -3.11
C ALA A 32 -15.24 30.64 -3.66
N ARG A 33 -16.37 30.97 -4.28
CA ARG A 33 -17.18 29.99 -5.00
C ARG A 33 -16.34 29.27 -6.06
N GLY A 34 -16.46 27.95 -6.10
CA GLY A 34 -15.75 27.06 -7.02
C GLY A 34 -14.42 26.54 -6.47
N ASP A 35 -13.96 27.03 -5.32
CA ASP A 35 -12.81 26.45 -4.65
C ASP A 35 -13.13 25.05 -4.10
N ILE A 36 -12.11 24.19 -4.09
CA ILE A 36 -12.12 22.90 -3.42
C ILE A 36 -11.52 23.09 -2.03
N LEU A 37 -12.27 22.66 -1.03
CA LEU A 37 -11.82 22.53 0.35
C LEU A 37 -11.58 21.04 0.59
N GLU A 38 -10.40 20.68 1.07
CA GLU A 38 -10.07 19.32 1.47
C GLU A 38 -9.84 19.25 2.98
N PHE A 39 -10.55 18.36 3.67
CA PHE A 39 -10.30 18.09 5.08
C PHE A 39 -9.00 17.32 5.24
N ALA A 40 -8.11 17.80 6.11
CA ALA A 40 -6.93 17.04 6.47
C ALA A 40 -7.34 15.72 7.14
N SER A 41 -6.71 14.61 6.73
CA SER A 41 -7.09 13.31 7.24
C SER A 41 -6.93 13.18 8.76
N THR A 42 -7.97 12.62 9.36
CA THR A 42 -7.96 12.05 10.70
C THR A 42 -8.32 10.57 10.59
N ALA A 43 -8.25 9.82 11.69
CA ALA A 43 -8.51 8.38 11.70
C ALA A 43 -9.84 7.97 11.01
N ASP A 44 -10.82 8.87 10.92
CA ASP A 44 -12.16 8.62 10.38
C ASP A 44 -12.45 9.31 9.03
N THR A 45 -11.54 10.13 8.51
CA THR A 45 -11.77 10.97 7.31
C THR A 45 -10.61 10.88 6.34
N ALA A 46 -10.74 10.05 5.30
CA ALA A 46 -9.71 9.94 4.25
C ALA A 46 -9.78 11.14 3.28
N GLY A 47 -9.30 12.31 3.70
CA GLY A 47 -9.09 13.46 2.82
C GLY A 47 -10.34 13.92 2.08
N GLU A 48 -11.47 14.08 2.77
CA GLU A 48 -12.73 14.45 2.11
C GLU A 48 -12.59 15.78 1.36
N GLN A 49 -13.03 15.78 0.10
CA GLN A 49 -13.11 16.99 -0.71
C GLN A 49 -14.54 17.52 -0.78
N VAL A 50 -14.68 18.82 -0.63
CA VAL A 50 -15.95 19.53 -0.76
C VAL A 50 -15.78 20.71 -1.72
N ILE A 51 -16.82 21.02 -2.49
CA ILE A 51 -16.82 22.19 -3.37
C ILE A 51 -17.58 23.33 -2.71
N VAL A 52 -16.99 24.54 -2.73
CA VAL A 52 -17.60 25.75 -2.20
C VAL A 52 -18.60 26.31 -3.24
N ASP A 53 -19.88 26.32 -2.90
CA ASP A 53 -20.96 26.85 -3.74
C ASP A 53 -21.25 28.34 -3.46
N GLY A 54 -20.89 28.85 -2.28
CA GLY A 54 -21.05 30.26 -1.92
C GLY A 54 -20.29 30.62 -0.64
N VAL A 55 -20.07 31.92 -0.43
CA VAL A 55 -19.38 32.48 0.75
C VAL A 55 -20.21 33.64 1.30
N SER A 56 -20.51 33.63 2.60
CA SER A 56 -21.25 34.68 3.29
C SER A 56 -20.71 34.87 4.70
N GLY A 57 -19.93 35.94 4.92
CA GLY A 57 -19.15 36.07 6.16
C GLY A 57 -18.24 34.85 6.32
N SER A 58 -18.17 34.30 7.53
CA SER A 58 -17.43 33.07 7.85
C SER A 58 -18.08 31.79 7.31
N THR A 59 -19.34 31.85 6.87
CA THR A 59 -20.09 30.67 6.43
C THR A 59 -19.86 30.38 4.94
N LEU A 60 -19.34 29.18 4.66
CA LEU A 60 -19.27 28.62 3.32
C LEU A 60 -20.52 27.76 3.08
N THR A 61 -21.23 28.00 1.97
CA THR A 61 -22.19 27.03 1.45
C THR A 61 -21.42 25.98 0.65
N ILE A 62 -21.57 24.71 0.97
CA ILE A 62 -20.73 23.63 0.44
C ILE A 62 -21.55 22.47 -0.11
N ARG A 63 -20.93 21.70 -0.99
CA ARG A 63 -21.40 20.38 -1.39
C ARG A 63 -20.34 19.34 -1.04
N ARG A 64 -20.74 18.41 -0.17
CA ARG A 64 -19.92 17.32 0.39
C ARG A 64 -19.65 16.22 -0.64
N ALA A 65 -18.73 15.30 -0.32
CA ALA A 65 -18.43 14.12 -1.13
C ALA A 65 -18.07 14.46 -2.59
N TYR A 66 -17.33 15.54 -2.80
CA TYR A 66 -16.90 15.97 -4.12
C TYR A 66 -15.76 15.06 -4.63
N ASN A 67 -15.61 14.94 -5.96
CA ASN A 67 -14.61 14.08 -6.62
C ASN A 67 -14.62 12.60 -6.17
N GLY A 68 -15.77 12.08 -5.74
CA GLY A 68 -15.89 10.68 -5.32
C GLY A 68 -15.37 10.38 -3.92
N THR A 69 -15.03 11.42 -3.13
CA THR A 69 -14.76 11.26 -1.70
C THR A 69 -16.03 10.94 -0.92
N THR A 70 -15.90 10.48 0.32
CA THR A 70 -17.03 10.15 1.20
C THR A 70 -17.23 11.26 2.23
N ALA A 71 -18.48 11.70 2.41
CA ALA A 71 -18.82 12.70 3.42
C ALA A 71 -18.71 12.12 4.83
N ALA A 72 -17.88 12.74 5.68
CA ALA A 72 -17.66 12.28 7.04
C ALA A 72 -17.77 13.40 8.07
N SER A 73 -18.08 13.06 9.33
CA SER A 73 -18.22 14.08 10.37
C SER A 73 -16.85 14.68 10.69
N GLN A 74 -16.80 16.00 10.91
CA GLN A 74 -15.59 16.73 11.24
C GLN A 74 -15.78 17.42 12.58
N SER A 75 -14.76 17.36 13.42
CA SER A 75 -14.76 18.06 14.70
C SER A 75 -14.46 19.54 14.50
N ASP A 76 -14.90 20.36 15.45
CA ASP A 76 -14.49 21.75 15.55
C ASP A 76 -12.95 21.88 15.54
N GLY A 77 -12.42 22.89 14.85
CA GLY A 77 -10.99 23.11 14.66
C GLY A 77 -10.32 22.15 13.66
N ALA A 78 -11.07 21.34 12.91
CA ALA A 78 -10.48 20.49 11.86
C ALA A 78 -9.79 21.35 10.79
N VAL A 79 -8.56 20.96 10.44
CA VAL A 79 -7.75 21.65 9.44
C VAL A 79 -8.29 21.34 8.05
N VAL A 80 -8.37 22.38 7.22
CA VAL A 80 -8.81 22.30 5.84
C VAL A 80 -7.79 22.94 4.91
N ARG A 81 -7.63 22.37 3.73
CA ARG A 81 -6.69 22.82 2.69
C ARG A 81 -7.43 23.35 1.49
N LYS A 82 -7.04 24.53 1.03
CA LYS A 82 -7.62 25.15 -0.16
C LYS A 82 -6.91 24.66 -1.41
N ASN A 83 -7.67 24.09 -2.35
CA ASN A 83 -7.23 23.69 -3.69
C ASN A 83 -5.84 23.03 -3.68
N PRO A 84 -5.65 21.92 -2.95
CA PRO A 84 -4.35 21.27 -2.93
C PRO A 84 -3.98 20.81 -4.35
N ASP A 85 -2.73 21.04 -4.76
CA ASP A 85 -2.24 20.60 -6.08
C ASP A 85 -2.27 19.06 -6.22
N PHE A 86 -2.15 18.38 -5.09
CA PHE A 86 -2.36 16.95 -4.94
C PHE A 86 -3.31 16.71 -3.79
N SER A 87 -4.48 16.15 -4.10
CA SER A 87 -5.38 15.71 -3.06
C SER A 87 -4.81 14.52 -2.30
N GLU A 88 -5.25 14.34 -1.07
CA GLU A 88 -4.86 13.15 -0.31
C GLU A 88 -5.37 11.87 -0.98
N LEU A 89 -6.58 11.92 -1.58
CA LEU A 89 -7.10 10.85 -2.40
C LEU A 89 -6.17 10.52 -3.58
N ASP A 90 -5.71 11.52 -4.32
CA ASP A 90 -4.77 11.34 -5.43
C ASP A 90 -3.47 10.68 -4.98
N ILE A 91 -2.94 11.10 -3.83
CA ILE A 91 -1.71 10.54 -3.26
C ILE A 91 -1.93 9.07 -2.87
N ASN A 92 -3.04 8.76 -2.20
CA ASN A 92 -3.37 7.40 -1.79
C ASN A 92 -3.59 6.49 -3.00
N ASP A 93 -4.30 6.96 -4.03
CA ASP A 93 -4.47 6.22 -5.28
C ASP A 93 -3.14 5.93 -5.97
N LEU A 94 -2.22 6.91 -5.98
CA LEU A 94 -0.87 6.72 -6.53
C LEU A 94 -0.04 5.74 -5.70
N ILE A 95 -0.13 5.78 -4.38
CA ILE A 95 0.53 4.81 -3.50
C ILE A 95 0.00 3.42 -3.79
N ASN A 96 -1.32 3.24 -3.85
CA ASN A 96 -1.97 1.97 -4.13
C ASN A 96 -1.55 1.44 -5.51
N GLU A 97 -1.58 2.30 -6.54
CA GLU A 97 -1.14 1.95 -7.89
C GLU A 97 0.33 1.47 -7.91
N VAL A 98 1.24 2.19 -7.26
CA VAL A 98 2.66 1.80 -7.21
C VAL A 98 2.86 0.49 -6.46
N VAL A 99 2.20 0.32 -5.32
CA VAL A 99 2.35 -0.87 -4.48
C VAL A 99 1.77 -2.10 -5.18
N ASP A 100 0.54 -2.02 -5.65
CA ASP A 100 -0.20 -3.18 -6.15
C ASP A 100 0.11 -3.50 -7.61
N MET A 101 0.41 -2.50 -8.45
CA MET A 101 0.64 -2.74 -9.89
C MET A 101 2.12 -2.76 -10.26
N GLU A 102 2.97 -1.94 -9.61
CA GLU A 102 4.37 -1.76 -10.05
C GLU A 102 5.39 -2.51 -9.18
N LEU A 103 5.05 -2.78 -7.92
CA LEU A 103 5.94 -3.48 -6.98
C LEU A 103 5.54 -4.94 -6.76
N ALA A 104 4.23 -5.25 -6.70
CA ALA A 104 3.73 -6.58 -6.34
C ALA A 104 4.27 -7.73 -7.20
N ASP A 105 4.61 -7.48 -8.47
CA ASP A 105 5.15 -8.50 -9.39
C ASP A 105 6.67 -8.61 -9.40
N HIS A 106 7.38 -7.62 -8.83
CA HIS A 106 8.84 -7.52 -8.92
C HIS A 106 9.54 -7.64 -7.58
N VAL A 107 8.81 -7.42 -6.50
CA VAL A 107 9.36 -7.29 -5.16
C VAL A 107 8.52 -8.11 -4.19
N TRP A 108 9.19 -8.72 -3.23
CA TRP A 108 8.59 -9.49 -2.16
C TRP A 108 9.41 -9.30 -0.88
N SER A 109 8.83 -9.62 0.27
CA SER A 109 9.53 -9.66 1.55
C SER A 109 9.36 -11.02 2.23
N TRP A 110 10.31 -11.39 3.08
CA TRP A 110 10.18 -12.58 3.91
C TRP A 110 9.13 -12.33 4.99
N HIS A 111 8.23 -13.27 5.17
CA HIS A 111 7.26 -13.25 6.25
C HIS A 111 7.28 -14.60 6.95
N SER A 112 7.15 -14.59 8.28
CA SER A 112 6.93 -15.80 9.06
C SER A 112 5.67 -15.66 9.87
N GLY A 113 4.90 -16.74 9.93
CA GLY A 113 3.61 -16.77 10.62
C GLY A 113 3.22 -18.19 10.99
N THR A 114 1.98 -18.32 11.45
CA THR A 114 1.37 -19.59 11.84
C THR A 114 0.09 -19.82 11.04
N ILE A 115 -0.17 -21.08 10.70
CA ILE A 115 -1.42 -21.55 10.10
C ILE A 115 -1.99 -22.68 10.95
N THR A 116 -3.32 -22.74 11.02
CA THR A 116 -4.06 -23.76 11.78
C THR A 116 -4.77 -24.70 10.81
N TYR A 117 -4.82 -25.99 11.16
CA TYR A 117 -5.52 -26.99 10.38
C TYR A 117 -7.04 -26.75 10.41
N SER A 118 -7.68 -26.79 9.25
CA SER A 118 -9.14 -26.78 9.13
C SER A 118 -9.63 -28.20 8.84
N GLN A 119 -10.29 -28.83 9.82
CA GLN A 119 -10.87 -30.17 9.64
C GLN A 119 -11.96 -30.21 8.56
N ALA A 120 -12.71 -29.11 8.39
CA ALA A 120 -13.80 -29.06 7.43
C ALA A 120 -13.32 -29.12 5.97
N THR A 121 -12.10 -28.67 5.72
CA THR A 121 -11.54 -28.52 4.37
C THR A 121 -10.29 -29.35 4.15
N GLU A 122 -9.80 -30.01 5.19
CA GLU A 122 -8.54 -30.77 5.22
C GLU A 122 -7.34 -29.96 4.70
N THR A 123 -7.33 -28.65 4.97
CA THR A 123 -6.32 -27.71 4.46
C THR A 123 -5.87 -26.72 5.52
N TYR A 124 -4.76 -26.04 5.25
CA TYR A 124 -4.26 -24.93 6.04
C TYR A 124 -4.42 -23.65 5.21
N ALA A 125 -5.37 -22.79 5.59
CA ALA A 125 -5.60 -21.54 4.87
C ALA A 125 -4.39 -20.61 5.04
N LEU A 126 -3.86 -20.10 3.93
CA LEU A 126 -2.81 -19.09 3.94
C LEU A 126 -3.43 -17.69 3.96
N PRO A 127 -2.78 -16.69 4.60
CA PRO A 127 -3.16 -15.30 4.42
C PRO A 127 -3.02 -14.85 2.96
N ALA A 128 -3.94 -14.02 2.47
CA ALA A 128 -3.98 -13.58 1.06
C ALA A 128 -2.71 -12.85 0.59
N TYR A 129 -1.96 -12.25 1.50
CA TYR A 129 -0.71 -11.55 1.18
C TYR A 129 0.50 -12.49 1.00
N ILE A 130 0.37 -13.77 1.34
CA ILE A 130 1.41 -14.78 1.13
C ILE A 130 1.24 -15.38 -0.26
N TYR A 131 2.24 -15.15 -1.10
CA TYR A 131 2.23 -15.61 -2.49
C TYR A 131 2.80 -17.02 -2.62
N ASP A 132 3.85 -17.31 -1.85
CA ASP A 132 4.52 -18.61 -1.89
C ASP A 132 5.03 -18.98 -0.49
N VAL A 133 5.18 -20.27 -0.24
CA VAL A 133 5.70 -20.79 1.01
C VAL A 133 7.07 -21.39 0.75
N TRP A 134 8.05 -20.97 1.54
CA TRP A 134 9.43 -21.42 1.39
C TRP A 134 9.76 -22.56 2.35
N ARG A 135 9.29 -22.45 3.59
CA ARG A 135 9.59 -23.41 4.66
C ARG A 135 8.35 -23.61 5.51
N ILE A 136 8.13 -24.86 5.91
CA ILE A 136 7.09 -25.23 6.87
C ILE A 136 7.75 -26.05 7.97
N PHE A 137 7.37 -25.79 9.21
CA PHE A 137 7.89 -26.51 10.37
C PHE A 137 6.82 -26.62 11.46
N GLN A 138 6.89 -27.69 12.26
CA GLN A 138 6.02 -27.91 13.40
C GLN A 138 6.85 -27.95 14.68
N TYR A 139 6.25 -27.50 15.78
CA TYR A 139 6.84 -27.70 17.10
C TYR A 139 6.22 -28.96 17.73
N ASP A 140 7.02 -29.99 17.94
CA ASP A 140 6.55 -31.24 18.53
C ASP A 140 6.53 -31.12 20.06
N LEU A 141 5.34 -31.08 20.65
CA LEU A 141 5.15 -31.07 22.11
C LEU A 141 5.16 -32.48 22.71
N ASN A 142 4.91 -33.51 21.91
CA ASN A 142 4.61 -34.87 22.36
C ASN A 142 5.80 -35.84 22.21
N GLY A 143 6.82 -35.47 21.44
CA GLY A 143 8.06 -36.22 21.23
C GLY A 143 9.32 -35.45 21.67
N GLU A 144 10.24 -35.20 20.74
CA GLU A 144 11.46 -34.45 21.02
C GLU A 144 11.15 -32.94 20.91
N ALA A 145 11.02 -32.29 22.06
CA ALA A 145 10.67 -30.87 22.17
C ALA A 145 11.57 -29.99 21.28
N GLY A 146 11.04 -29.59 20.13
CA GLY A 146 11.84 -28.96 19.09
C GLY A 146 11.05 -28.62 17.84
N TYR A 147 11.63 -27.74 17.03
CA TYR A 147 11.10 -27.40 15.72
C TYR A 147 11.60 -28.40 14.68
N HIS A 148 10.67 -29.06 14.00
CA HIS A 148 10.95 -30.03 12.97
C HIS A 148 10.53 -29.48 11.61
N ASP A 149 11.49 -29.42 10.69
CA ASP A 149 11.24 -29.01 9.32
C ASP A 149 10.47 -30.08 8.56
N LEU A 150 9.37 -29.67 7.92
CA LEU A 150 8.65 -30.53 6.99
C LEU A 150 9.37 -30.48 5.64
N PRO A 151 9.77 -31.64 5.06
CA PRO A 151 10.44 -31.66 3.77
C PRO A 151 9.52 -31.11 2.68
N GLU A 152 10.08 -30.52 1.62
CA GLU A 152 9.29 -29.98 0.49
C GLU A 152 8.35 -31.01 -0.16
N THR A 153 8.64 -32.31 -0.04
CA THR A 153 7.78 -33.40 -0.54
C THR A 153 6.57 -33.68 0.35
N ALA A 154 6.53 -33.12 1.55
CA ALA A 154 5.44 -33.28 2.52
C ALA A 154 4.32 -32.26 2.32
N TRP A 155 4.50 -31.25 1.48
CA TRP A 155 3.53 -30.18 1.35
C TRP A 155 3.41 -29.66 -0.07
N GLN A 156 2.26 -29.05 -0.36
CA GLN A 156 1.99 -28.41 -1.64
C GLN A 156 1.15 -27.17 -1.41
N VAL A 157 1.57 -26.04 -1.98
CA VAL A 157 0.73 -24.84 -2.05
C VAL A 157 -0.29 -25.04 -3.17
N LYS A 158 -1.58 -24.94 -2.83
CA LYS A 158 -2.70 -24.92 -3.77
C LYS A 158 -3.17 -23.48 -3.93
N GLN A 159 -3.17 -23.00 -5.17
CA GLN A 159 -3.69 -21.69 -5.57
C GLN A 159 -5.07 -21.88 -6.20
N GLN A 160 -5.87 -20.80 -6.26
CA GLN A 160 -7.19 -20.78 -6.91
C GLN A 160 -8.19 -21.80 -6.31
N MET A 161 -8.11 -22.02 -4.99
CA MET A 161 -9.09 -22.82 -4.28
C MET A 161 -10.44 -22.09 -4.26
N PRO A 162 -11.58 -22.80 -4.36
CA PRO A 162 -12.89 -22.18 -4.23
C PRO A 162 -13.02 -21.35 -2.95
N THR A 163 -13.54 -20.12 -3.06
CA THR A 163 -13.71 -19.20 -1.92
C THR A 163 -14.62 -19.74 -0.82
N ALA A 164 -15.51 -20.68 -1.17
CA ALA A 164 -16.33 -21.42 -0.20
C ALA A 164 -15.52 -22.37 0.70
N ILE A 165 -14.31 -22.75 0.29
CA ILE A 165 -13.38 -23.61 1.04
C ILE A 165 -12.33 -22.73 1.74
N VAL A 166 -11.72 -21.80 1.01
CA VAL A 166 -10.69 -20.90 1.55
C VAL A 166 -10.93 -19.51 1.03
N ALA A 167 -11.23 -18.56 1.93
CA ALA A 167 -11.59 -17.19 1.58
C ALA A 167 -10.54 -16.48 0.70
N ASN A 168 -9.27 -16.84 0.88
CA ASN A 168 -8.14 -16.24 0.18
C ASN A 168 -7.73 -17.02 -1.09
N GLU A 169 -8.39 -18.13 -1.43
CA GLU A 169 -8.03 -19.01 -2.55
C GLU A 169 -6.64 -19.68 -2.47
N TYR A 170 -5.83 -19.37 -1.45
CA TYR A 170 -4.51 -19.95 -1.18
C TYR A 170 -4.54 -20.86 0.03
N SER A 171 -4.04 -22.09 -0.12
CA SER A 171 -3.89 -23.01 1.00
C SER A 171 -2.63 -23.85 0.87
N VAL A 172 -2.13 -24.33 2.01
CA VAL A 172 -1.17 -25.42 2.05
C VAL A 172 -1.93 -26.72 2.29
N HIS A 173 -1.62 -27.72 1.48
CA HIS A 173 -2.00 -29.10 1.72
C HIS A 173 -0.78 -29.85 2.24
N LEU A 174 -0.85 -30.36 3.47
CA LEU A 174 0.18 -31.21 4.07
C LEU A 174 -0.18 -32.67 3.86
N ARG A 175 0.80 -33.50 3.54
CA ARG A 175 0.66 -34.96 3.47
C ARG A 175 0.51 -35.48 4.90
N GLN A 176 -0.55 -36.24 5.15
CA GLN A 176 -0.95 -36.64 6.51
C GLN A 176 0.09 -37.49 7.24
N ASP A 177 0.90 -38.25 6.51
CA ASP A 177 2.00 -39.08 7.03
C ASP A 177 3.28 -38.28 7.39
N ALA A 178 3.34 -37.01 6.99
CA ALA A 178 4.48 -36.14 7.27
C ALA A 178 4.23 -35.15 8.41
N VAL A 179 2.97 -35.02 8.85
CA VAL A 179 2.57 -34.16 9.98
C VAL A 179 2.79 -34.94 11.27
N TYR A 180 3.46 -34.33 12.25
CA TYR A 180 3.73 -34.96 13.54
C TYR A 180 2.45 -35.10 14.37
N ASP A 181 1.74 -33.99 14.52
CA ASP A 181 0.42 -33.93 15.15
C ASP A 181 -0.48 -32.99 14.32
N PRO A 182 -1.65 -33.45 13.83
CA PRO A 182 -2.57 -32.62 13.06
C PRO A 182 -3.28 -31.55 13.89
N SER A 183 -3.22 -31.63 15.23
CA SER A 183 -3.75 -30.62 16.14
C SER A 183 -2.76 -29.51 16.48
N ASP A 184 -1.46 -29.70 16.19
CA ASP A 184 -0.43 -28.73 16.49
C ASP A 184 -0.38 -27.56 15.50
N THR A 185 0.10 -26.42 16.00
CA THR A 185 0.28 -25.23 15.18
C THR A 185 1.40 -25.45 14.16
N VAL A 186 1.11 -25.15 12.90
CA VAL A 186 2.08 -25.19 11.82
C VAL A 186 2.66 -23.79 11.64
N TYR A 187 3.99 -23.70 11.66
CA TYR A 187 4.71 -22.47 11.37
C TYR A 187 5.18 -22.49 9.92
N TYR A 188 5.22 -21.32 9.31
CA TYR A 188 5.74 -21.18 7.96
C TYR A 188 6.62 -19.94 7.83
N THR A 189 7.52 -20.00 6.87
CA THR A 189 8.20 -18.86 6.30
C THR A 189 7.84 -18.81 4.82
N GLY A 190 7.36 -17.67 4.34
CA GLY A 190 6.87 -17.48 2.98
C GLY A 190 7.28 -16.15 2.39
N LEU A 191 7.03 -16.04 1.09
CA LEU A 191 7.21 -14.83 0.31
C LEU A 191 5.91 -14.03 0.36
N ARG A 192 6.00 -12.82 0.90
CA ARG A 192 4.91 -11.86 0.96
C ARG A 192 5.04 -10.86 -0.18
N ARG A 193 3.96 -10.65 -0.93
CA ARG A 193 3.90 -9.53 -1.88
C ARG A 193 3.51 -8.24 -1.14
N PRO A 194 4.04 -7.09 -1.55
CA PRO A 194 3.54 -5.82 -1.07
C PRO A 194 2.06 -5.67 -1.48
N ASN A 195 1.26 -5.09 -0.59
CA ASN A 195 -0.17 -4.88 -0.77
C ASN A 195 -0.56 -3.56 -0.09
N SER A 196 -1.27 -2.71 -0.82
CA SER A 196 -1.71 -1.40 -0.34
C SER A 196 -2.70 -1.46 0.83
N ALA A 197 -3.43 -2.56 1.00
CA ALA A 197 -4.28 -2.78 2.17
C ALA A 197 -3.48 -3.00 3.46
N ASP A 198 -2.16 -3.22 3.37
CA ASP A 198 -1.30 -3.51 4.51
C ASP A 198 0.03 -2.71 4.48
N LEU A 199 -0.07 -1.41 4.17
CA LEU A 199 1.08 -0.49 4.12
C LEU A 199 1.88 -0.47 5.42
N ALA A 200 1.21 -0.58 6.57
CA ALA A 200 1.83 -0.50 7.89
C ALA A 200 2.81 -1.65 8.18
N ASN A 201 2.64 -2.81 7.52
CA ASN A 201 3.48 -3.98 7.71
C ASN A 201 4.39 -4.27 6.52
N LEU A 202 4.58 -3.30 5.60
CA LEU A 202 5.54 -3.43 4.51
C LEU A 202 6.99 -3.44 5.04
N ASP A 203 7.89 -4.11 4.32
CA ASP A 203 9.32 -4.03 4.61
C ASP A 203 9.82 -2.59 4.41
N THR A 204 10.52 -2.04 5.39
CA THR A 204 11.06 -0.66 5.36
C THR A 204 11.96 -0.40 4.15
N ARG A 205 12.53 -1.45 3.55
CA ARG A 205 13.31 -1.34 2.29
C ARG A 205 12.45 -0.87 1.11
N LEU A 206 11.13 -1.03 1.16
CA LEU A 206 10.19 -0.66 0.08
C LEU A 206 9.77 0.80 0.13
N GLU A 207 9.85 1.44 1.30
CA GLU A 207 9.50 2.86 1.47
C GLU A 207 10.12 3.79 0.42
N PRO A 208 11.45 3.77 0.16
CA PRO A 208 12.03 4.64 -0.86
C PRO A 208 11.53 4.32 -2.27
N LEU A 209 11.22 3.04 -2.58
CA LEU A 209 10.68 2.67 -3.90
C LEU A 209 9.28 3.27 -4.07
N ILE A 210 8.44 3.19 -3.03
CA ILE A 210 7.09 3.76 -3.06
C ILE A 210 7.17 5.27 -3.28
N VAL A 211 8.00 5.98 -2.52
CA VAL A 211 8.16 7.44 -2.65
C VAL A 211 8.61 7.84 -4.06
N TRP A 212 9.62 7.17 -4.64
CA TRP A 212 10.09 7.48 -5.99
C TRP A 212 9.07 7.12 -7.07
N GLY A 213 8.35 6.01 -6.92
CA GLY A 213 7.28 5.61 -7.83
C GLY A 213 6.14 6.63 -7.84
N VAL A 214 5.70 7.06 -6.66
CA VAL A 214 4.65 8.07 -6.47
C VAL A 214 5.11 9.41 -7.05
N LEU A 215 6.32 9.87 -6.71
CA LEU A 215 6.86 11.12 -7.26
C LEU A 215 6.92 11.10 -8.78
N GLY A 216 7.39 9.98 -9.36
CA GLY A 216 7.42 9.76 -10.79
C GLY A 216 6.02 9.92 -11.38
N LYS A 217 5.02 9.18 -10.89
CA LYS A 217 3.65 9.21 -11.42
C LYS A 217 2.87 10.50 -11.10
N ALA A 218 3.21 11.22 -10.04
CA ALA A 218 2.60 12.49 -9.66
C ALA A 218 3.00 13.64 -10.61
N ALA A 219 4.23 13.64 -11.13
CA ALA A 219 4.76 14.75 -11.93
C ALA A 219 3.96 15.08 -13.21
N PRO A 220 3.43 14.12 -13.99
CA PRO A 220 2.54 14.41 -15.11
C PRO A 220 1.20 15.03 -14.68
N ARG A 221 0.68 14.67 -13.49
CA ARG A 221 -0.61 15.19 -12.99
C ARG A 221 -0.54 16.69 -12.70
N LEU A 222 0.62 17.22 -12.31
CA LEU A 222 0.85 18.67 -12.16
C LEU A 222 0.54 19.49 -13.42
N ARG A 223 0.71 18.91 -14.63
CA ARG A 223 0.39 19.61 -15.88
C ARG A 223 -1.10 19.82 -16.09
N ALA A 224 -1.93 18.89 -15.64
CA ALA A 224 -3.37 18.97 -15.86
C ALA A 224 -4.00 20.13 -15.07
N PHE A 225 -3.45 20.44 -13.89
CA PHE A 225 -3.95 21.50 -13.03
C PHE A 225 -3.43 22.91 -13.40
N GLY A 226 -2.19 23.02 -13.87
CA GLY A 226 -1.60 24.32 -14.28
C GLY A 226 -2.30 25.00 -15.47
N LEU A 227 -3.08 24.27 -16.26
CA LEU A 227 -3.81 24.80 -17.42
C LEU A 227 -5.13 25.51 -17.05
N ARG A 228 -5.59 25.45 -15.79
CA ARG A 228 -6.85 26.09 -15.37
C ARG A 228 -6.71 27.53 -14.88
N ARG A 229 -5.48 28.06 -14.71
CA ARG A 229 -5.26 29.34 -14.02
C ARG A 229 -4.64 30.49 -14.82
N ASN A 230 -4.37 30.36 -16.12
CA ASN A 230 -3.83 31.49 -16.90
C ASN A 230 -4.58 31.76 -18.23
N PRO A 231 -5.05 33.00 -18.47
CA PRO A 231 -5.48 33.44 -19.80
C PRO A 231 -4.31 33.38 -20.81
N PRO A 232 -4.57 33.40 -22.12
CA PRO A 232 -3.61 33.00 -23.14
C PRO A 232 -2.46 34.02 -23.27
N ARG A 233 -1.38 33.76 -22.53
CA ARG A 233 -0.04 34.20 -22.91
C ARG A 233 0.71 32.98 -23.43
N GLN A 234 1.04 33.02 -24.71
CA GLN A 234 1.91 32.06 -25.39
C GLN A 234 3.31 32.15 -24.77
N ASP A 235 3.54 31.43 -23.69
CA ASP A 235 4.88 31.20 -23.18
C ASP A 235 5.32 29.80 -23.61
N THR A 236 6.01 29.73 -24.75
CA THR A 236 6.47 28.48 -25.40
C THR A 236 7.69 27.86 -24.73
N SER A 237 8.11 28.33 -23.54
CA SER A 237 9.45 28.08 -23.01
C SER A 237 9.55 27.11 -21.81
N ARG A 238 8.48 26.44 -21.35
CA ARG A 238 8.54 25.65 -20.09
C ARG A 238 7.98 24.22 -20.11
N SER A 239 7.84 23.60 -21.27
CA SER A 239 7.39 22.19 -21.37
C SER A 239 8.50 21.15 -21.08
N ALA A 240 9.69 21.53 -20.63
CA ALA A 240 10.77 20.58 -20.31
C ALA A 240 10.74 20.08 -18.85
N ASP A 241 10.35 20.92 -17.89
CA ASP A 241 10.68 20.73 -16.48
C ASP A 241 9.95 19.53 -15.80
N THR A 242 8.64 19.41 -15.98
CA THR A 242 7.87 18.28 -15.41
C THR A 242 8.14 16.95 -16.10
N SER A 243 8.54 17.00 -17.39
CA SER A 243 8.95 15.79 -18.12
C SER A 243 10.25 15.23 -17.56
N ASP A 244 11.14 16.10 -17.08
CA ASP A 244 12.38 15.70 -16.42
C ASP A 244 12.13 15.12 -15.04
N VAL A 245 11.22 15.70 -14.23
CA VAL A 245 10.86 15.12 -12.92
C VAL A 245 10.26 13.73 -13.06
N TYR A 246 9.29 13.54 -13.98
CA TYR A 246 8.73 12.21 -14.29
C TYR A 246 9.84 11.23 -14.69
N ARG A 247 10.69 11.62 -15.65
CA ARG A 247 11.75 10.77 -16.19
C ARG A 247 12.75 10.38 -15.12
N LEU A 248 13.23 11.34 -14.32
CA LEU A 248 14.20 11.10 -13.25
C LEU A 248 13.59 10.26 -12.13
N GLY A 249 12.38 10.58 -11.68
CA GLY A 249 11.69 9.84 -10.63
C GLY A 249 11.42 8.39 -11.04
N MET A 250 10.92 8.18 -12.26
CA MET A 250 10.67 6.83 -12.78
C MET A 250 11.97 6.06 -13.06
N GLN A 251 13.02 6.72 -13.55
CA GLN A 251 14.32 6.09 -13.74
C GLN A 251 14.91 5.61 -12.41
N GLU A 252 14.82 6.43 -11.36
CA GLU A 252 15.31 6.06 -10.03
C GLU A 252 14.46 4.95 -9.41
N PHE A 253 13.13 5.01 -9.54
CA PHE A 253 12.23 3.93 -9.16
C PHE A 253 12.63 2.59 -9.80
N LEU A 254 12.79 2.56 -11.13
CA LEU A 254 13.16 1.35 -11.86
C LEU A 254 14.55 0.84 -11.47
N ARG A 255 15.51 1.75 -11.22
CA ARG A 255 16.86 1.41 -10.76
C ARG A 255 16.81 0.72 -9.40
N LEU A 256 16.09 1.31 -8.44
CA LEU A 256 15.94 0.76 -7.09
C LEU A 256 15.19 -0.57 -7.11
N ARG A 257 14.07 -0.66 -7.86
CA ARG A 257 13.32 -1.90 -8.04
C ARG A 257 14.19 -3.03 -8.58
N THR A 258 14.93 -2.76 -9.67
CA THR A 258 15.83 -3.76 -10.28
C THR A 258 16.96 -4.17 -9.34
N SER A 259 17.51 -3.22 -8.58
CA SER A 259 18.54 -3.51 -7.58
C SER A 259 17.99 -4.40 -6.47
N HIS A 260 16.79 -4.09 -5.98
CA HIS A 260 16.15 -4.85 -4.91
C HIS A 260 15.76 -6.26 -5.37
N GLU A 261 15.17 -6.38 -6.55
CA GLU A 261 14.86 -7.68 -7.17
C GLU A 261 16.10 -8.58 -7.29
N LYS A 262 17.26 -8.02 -7.66
CA LYS A 262 18.52 -8.79 -7.70
C LYS A 262 18.95 -9.30 -6.33
N VAL A 263 18.81 -8.48 -5.29
CA VAL A 263 19.11 -8.89 -3.91
C VAL A 263 18.17 -10.02 -3.50
N LEU A 264 16.87 -9.86 -3.70
CA LEU A 264 15.87 -10.88 -3.39
C LEU A 264 16.12 -12.22 -4.11
N ARG A 265 16.40 -12.19 -5.41
CA ARG A 265 16.75 -13.40 -6.17
C ARG A 265 18.00 -14.09 -5.63
N SER A 266 18.97 -13.32 -5.11
CA SER A 266 20.17 -13.87 -4.49
C SER A 266 19.92 -14.49 -3.12
N GLU A 267 18.92 -14.01 -2.37
CA GLU A 267 18.51 -14.59 -1.09
C GLU A 267 17.85 -15.96 -1.29
N VAL A 268 16.95 -16.10 -2.28
CA VAL A 268 16.27 -17.37 -2.60
C VAL A 268 17.24 -18.43 -3.11
N GLN A 269 18.29 -18.06 -3.85
CA GLN A 269 19.28 -19.01 -4.34
C GLN A 269 20.17 -19.63 -3.24
N GLN A 270 20.09 -19.15 -1.99
CA GLN A 270 20.87 -19.70 -0.89
C GLN A 270 20.06 -20.60 0.06
N PRO A 271 19.75 -21.84 -0.35
CA PRO A 271 20.01 -22.96 0.53
C PRO A 271 21.36 -23.53 0.13
N LYS A 272 22.39 -23.37 0.98
CA LYS A 272 23.61 -24.18 0.89
C LYS A 272 23.18 -25.64 1.01
N ARG A 273 22.96 -26.30 -0.12
CA ARG A 273 22.75 -27.74 -0.17
C ARG A 273 23.93 -28.38 0.53
N PHE A 274 23.64 -29.18 1.55
CA PHE A 274 24.62 -30.01 2.19
C PHE A 274 25.21 -30.92 1.12
N VAL A 275 26.42 -30.62 0.64
CA VAL A 275 27.15 -31.52 -0.26
C VAL A 275 27.68 -32.63 0.64
N PRO A 276 27.14 -33.86 0.60
CA PRO A 276 27.71 -34.94 1.37
C PRO A 276 29.17 -35.10 0.95
N ARG A 277 30.10 -34.94 1.89
CA ARG A 277 31.52 -35.24 1.67
C ARG A 277 31.59 -36.66 1.12
N GLN A 278 31.90 -36.82 -0.16
CA GLN A 278 32.27 -38.11 -0.72
C GLN A 278 33.43 -38.63 0.13
N ARG A 279 33.16 -39.62 0.99
CA ARG A 279 34.21 -40.35 1.68
C ARG A 279 35.06 -41.00 0.60
N ARG A 280 36.26 -40.48 0.38
CA ARG A 280 37.28 -41.14 -0.45
C ARG A 280 37.46 -42.55 0.12
N ARG A 281 36.98 -43.56 -0.61
CA ARG A 281 37.38 -44.95 -0.37
C ARG A 281 38.89 -45.01 -0.56
N ARG A 282 39.63 -45.25 0.54
CA ARG A 282 41.00 -45.72 0.44
C ARG A 282 40.93 -47.14 -0.13
N ILE A 283 41.54 -47.33 -1.29
CA ILE A 283 41.91 -48.65 -1.82
C ILE A 283 43.24 -49.01 -1.18
#